data_AF-A0A1F9BUR4-F1
#
_entry.id   AF-A0A1F9BUR4-F1
#
_cell.length_a   1.000
_cell.length_b   1.000
_cell.length_c   1.000
_cell.angle_alpha   90.00
_cell.angle_beta   90.00
_cell.angle_gamma   90.00
#
_symmetry.space_group_name_H-M   'P 1'
#
loop_
_entity.id
_entity.type
_entity.pdbx_description
1 polymer ?
#
loop_
_entity_poly.entity_id
_entity_poly.type
_entity_poly.pdbx_seq_one_letter_code
_entity_poly.pdbx_strand_id
1 'polypeptide(L)'
;MVLLRLIFAILFAPIRWLTNPITRPKNSLLEWHLSYAPFFVKIQTNHKEKFLNDDLLIASYIMFLARYLYICDDRQVHIARCFMLDSVRRSQKPNEIAAKLYEAVFKTLNPVEQDATIKLFKIYSRFTSLPPLTYSEDKEPSHSYAKYSFYVIKSGRGLTSIFHMSAGPDKILLPLTVGILYEYVVDKVRNREKKEKLDRSMIDLMEGYNSVDCRSREGFSMLPAEIVKKHNLEI
;
A
#
# COMPACT_ATOMS: atom_id res chain seq x y z
N MET A 1 -11.41 25.97 17.38
CA MET A 1 -10.28 25.00 17.36
C MET A 1 -10.26 24.08 16.14
N VAL A 2 -11.40 23.55 15.67
CA VAL A 2 -11.45 22.67 14.46
C VAL A 2 -11.06 23.40 13.17
N LEU A 3 -11.47 24.66 13.03
CA LEU A 3 -11.18 25.49 11.85
C LEU A 3 -9.67 25.80 11.69
N LEU A 4 -8.97 26.00 12.81
CA LEU A 4 -7.52 26.26 12.82
C LEU A 4 -6.69 25.01 12.47
N ARG A 5 -7.17 23.81 12.84
CA ARG A 5 -6.55 22.53 12.43
C ARG A 5 -6.72 22.27 10.94
N LEU A 6 -7.84 22.65 10.35
CA LEU A 6 -8.08 22.57 8.90
C LEU A 6 -7.15 23.51 8.12
N ILE A 7 -6.98 24.74 8.59
CA ILE A 7 -6.09 25.74 7.96
C ILE A 7 -4.62 25.30 8.05
N PHE A 8 -4.19 24.72 9.19
CA PHE A 8 -2.86 24.14 9.32
C PHE A 8 -2.63 22.92 8.41
N ALA A 9 -3.64 22.06 8.22
CA ALA A 9 -3.54 20.92 7.31
C ALA A 9 -3.41 21.37 5.84
N ILE A 10 -4.10 22.46 5.46
CA ILE A 10 -4.10 23.00 4.09
C ILE A 10 -2.81 23.80 3.80
N LEU A 11 -2.28 24.55 4.77
CA LEU A 11 -1.08 25.37 4.57
C LEU A 11 0.24 24.58 4.64
N PHE A 12 0.29 23.44 5.35
CA PHE A 12 1.51 22.64 5.47
C PHE A 12 1.55 21.35 4.61
N ALA A 13 0.43 20.93 4.03
CA ALA A 13 0.40 19.86 3.01
C ALA A 13 1.29 20.15 1.77
N PRO A 14 1.41 21.39 1.25
CA PRO A 14 2.27 21.67 0.10
C PRO A 14 3.77 21.60 0.45
N ILE A 15 4.13 21.90 1.71
CA ILE A 15 5.53 21.92 2.18
C ILE A 15 6.09 20.49 2.30
N ARG A 16 5.26 19.51 2.70
CA ARG A 16 5.64 18.08 2.68
C ARG A 16 5.84 17.52 1.28
N TRP A 17 5.28 18.15 0.26
CA TRP A 17 5.40 17.71 -1.12
C TRP A 17 6.68 18.24 -1.78
N LEU A 18 7.15 19.43 -1.40
CA LEU A 18 8.42 20.01 -1.86
C LEU A 18 9.67 19.27 -1.36
N THR A 19 9.55 18.43 -0.33
CA THR A 19 10.67 17.60 0.18
C THR A 19 10.89 16.28 -0.56
N ASN A 20 10.00 15.91 -1.50
CA ASN A 20 10.03 14.60 -2.17
C ASN A 20 11.30 14.32 -3.02
N PRO A 21 11.98 15.30 -3.65
CA PRO A 21 13.28 15.04 -4.28
C PRO A 21 14.45 14.99 -3.28
N ILE A 22 14.28 15.52 -2.07
CA ILE A 22 15.34 15.66 -1.05
C ILE A 22 15.43 14.40 -0.16
N THR A 23 14.37 13.59 -0.07
CA THR A 23 14.32 12.39 0.78
C THR A 23 14.50 11.06 0.03
N ARG A 24 14.72 11.06 -1.30
CA ARG A 24 14.95 9.82 -2.06
C ARG A 24 16.25 9.15 -1.58
N PRO A 25 16.21 7.94 -0.99
CA PRO A 25 17.40 7.27 -0.50
C PRO A 25 18.25 6.79 -1.67
N LYS A 26 19.52 7.20 -1.72
CA LYS A 26 20.47 6.81 -2.77
C LYS A 26 20.76 5.30 -2.81
N ASN A 27 20.49 4.58 -1.71
CA ASN A 27 20.77 3.15 -1.55
C ASN A 27 19.49 2.28 -1.63
N SER A 28 18.46 2.75 -2.34
CA SER A 28 17.20 2.01 -2.49
C SER A 28 17.41 0.76 -3.35
N LEU A 29 17.16 -0.41 -2.77
CA LEU A 29 17.17 -1.69 -3.47
C LEU A 29 15.92 -1.92 -4.29
N LEU A 30 14.76 -1.41 -3.86
CA LEU A 30 13.51 -1.45 -4.61
C LEU A 30 12.72 -0.18 -4.34
N GLU A 31 12.08 0.34 -5.39
CA GLU A 31 11.19 1.49 -5.32
C GLU A 31 9.86 1.13 -5.97
N TRP A 32 8.75 1.44 -5.31
CA TRP A 32 7.41 1.45 -5.92
C TRP A 32 6.85 2.85 -5.84
N HIS A 33 6.62 3.46 -6.99
CA HIS A 33 5.88 4.71 -7.10
C HIS A 33 4.50 4.40 -7.67
N LEU A 34 3.47 4.64 -6.86
CA LEU A 34 2.09 4.41 -7.23
C LEU A 34 1.43 5.75 -7.53
N SER A 35 1.00 5.94 -8.77
CA SER A 35 0.24 7.11 -9.19
C SER A 35 -1.18 6.70 -9.52
N TYR A 36 -2.13 7.16 -8.71
CA TYR A 36 -3.51 6.73 -8.79
C TYR A 36 -4.25 7.57 -9.84
N ALA A 37 -4.43 6.98 -11.02
CA ALA A 37 -5.18 7.56 -12.12
C ALA A 37 -6.68 7.20 -12.01
N PRO A 38 -7.56 7.78 -12.83
CA PRO A 38 -8.99 7.48 -12.79
C PRO A 38 -9.37 6.02 -13.02
N PHE A 39 -8.57 5.28 -13.80
CA PHE A 39 -8.93 3.93 -14.27
C PHE A 39 -7.92 2.85 -13.89
N PHE A 40 -6.68 3.23 -13.63
CA PHE A 40 -5.60 2.32 -13.22
C PHE A 40 -4.66 3.02 -12.24
N VAL A 41 -3.93 2.24 -11.46
CA VAL A 41 -2.79 2.72 -10.68
C VAL A 41 -1.53 2.49 -11.51
N LYS A 42 -0.84 3.56 -11.87
CA LYS A 42 0.47 3.44 -12.51
C LYS A 42 1.47 3.02 -11.45
N ILE A 43 2.09 1.86 -11.64
CA ILE A 43 3.20 1.39 -10.80
C ILE A 43 4.49 1.62 -11.59
N GLN A 44 5.39 2.42 -11.04
CA GLN A 44 6.75 2.60 -11.56
C GLN A 44 7.74 2.03 -10.54
N THR A 45 8.74 1.30 -11.06
CA THR A 45 9.81 0.70 -10.27
C THR A 45 11.17 1.11 -10.81
N ASN A 46 12.18 1.14 -9.94
CA ASN A 46 13.57 1.41 -10.32
C ASN A 46 14.26 0.22 -11.03
N HIS A 47 13.58 -0.92 -11.13
CA HIS A 47 14.06 -2.13 -11.82
C HIS A 47 13.17 -2.48 -13.00
N LYS A 48 13.76 -2.87 -14.14
CA LYS A 48 12.97 -3.50 -15.21
C LYS A 48 12.57 -4.91 -14.74
N GLU A 49 11.33 -5.34 -14.98
CA GLU A 49 10.75 -6.62 -14.52
C GLU A 49 11.67 -7.84 -14.66
N LYS A 50 12.48 -7.87 -15.72
CA LYS A 50 13.44 -8.96 -16.00
C LYS A 50 14.54 -9.11 -14.94
N PHE A 51 14.80 -8.10 -14.13
CA PHE A 51 15.87 -8.07 -13.13
C PHE A 51 15.38 -8.05 -11.68
N LEU A 52 14.07 -8.08 -11.48
CA LEU A 52 13.49 -8.07 -10.13
C LEU A 52 13.69 -9.44 -9.48
N ASN A 53 14.39 -9.48 -8.34
CA ASN A 53 14.60 -10.70 -7.57
C ASN A 53 13.31 -11.03 -6.78
N ASP A 54 12.75 -12.23 -6.97
CA ASP A 54 11.53 -12.70 -6.30
C ASP A 54 11.61 -12.58 -4.77
N ASP A 55 12.76 -12.87 -4.15
CA ASP A 55 12.91 -12.75 -2.69
C ASP A 55 12.88 -11.29 -2.23
N LEU A 56 13.47 -10.37 -3.00
CA LEU A 56 13.41 -8.94 -2.70
C LEU A 56 11.99 -8.40 -2.89
N LEU A 57 11.28 -8.85 -3.92
CA LEU A 57 9.89 -8.47 -4.19
C LEU A 57 8.96 -8.93 -3.07
N ILE A 58 9.07 -10.19 -2.66
CA ILE A 58 8.30 -10.76 -1.55
C ILE A 58 8.61 -10.00 -0.26
N ALA A 59 9.89 -9.85 0.09
CA ALA A 59 10.28 -9.10 1.28
C ALA A 59 9.74 -7.68 1.26
N SER A 60 9.82 -6.99 0.13
CA SER A 60 9.29 -5.63 -0.04
C SER A 60 7.79 -5.56 0.19
N TYR A 61 7.03 -6.54 -0.31
CA TYR A 61 5.59 -6.59 -0.11
C TYR A 61 5.23 -6.89 1.34
N ILE A 62 5.92 -7.84 1.98
CA ILE A 62 5.74 -8.14 3.41
C ILE A 62 6.06 -6.91 4.27
N MET A 63 7.13 -6.17 3.95
CA MET A 63 7.45 -4.91 4.63
C MET A 63 6.40 -3.83 4.41
N PHE A 64 5.86 -3.70 3.19
CA PHE A 64 4.75 -2.79 2.92
C PHE A 64 3.50 -3.17 3.71
N LEU A 65 3.15 -4.45 3.70
CA LEU A 65 1.98 -4.97 4.40
C LEU A 65 2.09 -4.79 5.91
N ALA A 66 3.26 -5.08 6.48
CA ALA A 66 3.54 -4.81 7.87
C ALA A 66 3.32 -3.33 8.20
N ARG A 67 3.82 -2.43 7.35
CA ARG A 67 3.62 -0.99 7.53
C ARG A 67 2.16 -0.57 7.42
N TYR A 68 1.40 -1.13 6.47
CA TYR A 68 -0.03 -0.88 6.31
C TYR A 68 -0.78 -1.11 7.63
N LEU A 69 -0.48 -2.20 8.34
CA LEU A 69 -1.12 -2.54 9.62
C LEU A 69 -0.96 -1.45 10.70
N TYR A 70 0.04 -0.56 10.60
CA TYR A 70 0.26 0.54 11.55
C TYR A 70 -0.25 1.91 11.10
N ILE A 71 -0.52 2.10 9.80
CA ILE A 71 -0.86 3.44 9.24
C ILE A 71 -2.30 3.54 8.73
N CYS A 72 -3.04 2.43 8.69
CA CYS A 72 -4.41 2.41 8.19
C CYS A 72 -5.44 2.89 9.23
N ASP A 73 -6.71 3.01 8.83
CA ASP A 73 -7.80 3.31 9.76
C ASP A 73 -8.13 2.05 10.59
N ASP A 74 -8.23 2.20 11.92
CA ASP A 74 -8.53 1.11 12.86
C ASP A 74 -9.81 0.33 12.47
N ARG A 75 -10.78 0.97 11.81
CA ARG A 75 -12.03 0.32 11.37
C ARG A 75 -11.82 -0.64 10.19
N GLN A 76 -10.72 -0.49 9.46
CA GLN A 76 -10.47 -1.16 8.19
C GLN A 76 -9.38 -2.22 8.28
N VAL A 77 -8.44 -2.06 9.22
CA VAL A 77 -7.29 -2.96 9.40
C VAL A 77 -7.72 -4.42 9.56
N HIS A 78 -8.68 -4.68 10.45
CA HIS A 78 -9.17 -6.04 10.72
C HIS A 78 -9.85 -6.62 9.48
N ILE A 79 -10.63 -5.81 8.77
CA ILE A 79 -11.40 -6.23 7.60
C ILE A 79 -10.48 -6.54 6.43
N ALA A 80 -9.51 -5.67 6.16
CA ALA A 80 -8.50 -5.92 5.14
C ALA A 80 -7.63 -7.14 5.48
N ARG A 81 -7.21 -7.29 6.73
CA ARG A 81 -6.44 -8.44 7.22
C ARG A 81 -7.19 -9.75 7.01
N CYS A 82 -8.44 -9.84 7.50
CA CYS A 82 -9.25 -11.05 7.36
C CYS A 82 -9.55 -11.36 5.90
N PHE A 83 -9.86 -10.34 5.09
CA PHE A 83 -10.06 -10.51 3.65
C PHE A 83 -8.82 -11.10 2.97
N MET A 84 -7.63 -10.50 3.18
CA MET A 84 -6.41 -10.97 2.55
C MET A 84 -6.02 -12.38 3.00
N LEU A 85 -6.17 -12.70 4.30
CA LEU A 85 -5.97 -14.07 4.82
C LEU A 85 -6.87 -15.08 4.11
N ASP A 86 -8.16 -14.77 3.99
CA ASP A 86 -9.12 -15.64 3.33
C ASP A 86 -8.83 -15.78 1.82
N SER A 87 -8.48 -14.68 1.15
CA SER A 87 -8.11 -14.69 -0.27
C SER A 87 -6.88 -15.56 -0.53
N VAL A 88 -5.83 -15.45 0.29
CA VAL A 88 -4.63 -16.27 0.15
C VAL A 88 -4.95 -17.75 0.42
N ARG A 89 -5.64 -18.06 1.52
CA ARG A 89 -6.00 -19.45 1.88
C ARG A 89 -6.86 -20.15 0.85
N ARG A 90 -7.80 -19.41 0.26
CA ARG A 90 -8.70 -19.94 -0.79
C ARG A 90 -8.09 -19.89 -2.18
N SER A 91 -6.83 -19.45 -2.32
CA SER A 91 -6.17 -19.27 -3.61
C SER A 91 -7.03 -18.46 -4.58
N GLN A 92 -7.59 -17.35 -4.09
CA GLN A 92 -8.40 -16.46 -4.92
C GLN A 92 -7.58 -15.96 -6.12
N LYS A 93 -8.25 -15.82 -7.27
CA LYS A 93 -7.63 -15.29 -8.48
C LYS A 93 -7.05 -13.90 -8.18
N PRO A 94 -5.75 -13.66 -8.50
CA PRO A 94 -5.10 -12.39 -8.17
C PRO A 94 -5.89 -11.19 -8.65
N ASN A 95 -6.24 -11.13 -9.94
CA ASN A 95 -6.94 -10.02 -10.60
C ASN A 95 -8.35 -9.65 -10.08
N GLU A 96 -8.83 -10.31 -9.02
CA GLU A 96 -10.10 -9.99 -8.35
C GLU A 96 -9.90 -9.44 -6.93
N ILE A 97 -8.67 -9.42 -6.41
CA ILE A 97 -8.37 -9.12 -5.01
C ILE A 97 -8.58 -7.65 -4.72
N ALA A 98 -8.03 -6.74 -5.53
CA ALA A 98 -8.16 -5.30 -5.36
C ALA A 98 -9.63 -4.86 -5.39
N ALA A 99 -10.39 -5.37 -6.36
CA ALA A 99 -11.82 -5.05 -6.50
C ALA A 99 -12.64 -5.52 -5.29
N LYS A 100 -12.50 -6.78 -4.87
CA LYS A 100 -13.26 -7.32 -3.75
C LYS A 100 -12.79 -6.77 -2.40
N LEU A 101 -11.50 -6.45 -2.24
CA LEU A 101 -10.99 -5.77 -1.06
C LEU A 101 -11.58 -4.37 -0.94
N TYR A 102 -11.64 -3.62 -2.04
CA TYR A 102 -12.31 -2.32 -2.08
C TYR A 102 -13.77 -2.45 -1.63
N GLU A 103 -14.52 -3.40 -2.17
CA GLU A 103 -15.92 -3.61 -1.77
C GLU A 103 -16.07 -3.94 -0.29
N ALA A 104 -15.20 -4.82 0.23
CA ALA A 104 -15.21 -5.19 1.64
C ALA A 104 -14.96 -3.97 2.54
N VAL A 105 -13.98 -3.14 2.20
CA VAL A 105 -13.63 -1.92 2.94
C VAL A 105 -14.69 -0.83 2.77
N PHE A 106 -15.25 -0.65 1.57
CA PHE A 106 -16.26 0.38 1.30
C PHE A 106 -17.52 0.17 2.13
N LYS A 107 -17.95 -1.08 2.34
CA LYS A 107 -19.09 -1.43 3.20
C LYS A 107 -18.92 -1.05 4.67
N THR A 108 -17.69 -0.80 5.11
CA THR A 108 -17.36 -0.41 6.50
C THR A 108 -17.58 1.08 6.76
N LEU A 109 -17.62 1.86 5.69
CA LEU A 109 -17.84 3.30 5.75
C LEU A 109 -19.29 3.60 6.10
N ASN A 110 -19.53 4.66 6.86
CA ASN A 110 -20.89 5.14 7.09
C ASN A 110 -21.48 5.78 5.81
N PRO A 111 -22.80 6.02 5.73
CA PRO A 111 -23.44 6.53 4.52
C PRO A 111 -22.85 7.86 4.01
N VAL A 112 -22.42 8.74 4.92
CA VAL A 112 -21.82 10.04 4.57
C VAL A 112 -20.42 9.85 3.96
N GLU A 113 -19.61 8.96 4.55
CA GLU A 113 -18.29 8.60 4.04
C GLU A 113 -18.37 7.89 2.68
N GLN A 114 -19.37 7.03 2.48
CA GLN A 114 -19.64 6.36 1.21
C GLN A 114 -20.01 7.36 0.11
N ASP A 115 -20.97 8.26 0.38
CA ASP A 115 -21.38 9.30 -0.57
C ASP A 115 -20.22 10.23 -0.93
N ALA A 116 -19.44 10.68 0.07
CA ALA A 116 -18.26 11.50 -0.17
C ALA A 116 -17.21 10.79 -1.05
N THR A 117 -16.98 9.50 -0.81
CA THR A 117 -16.06 8.68 -1.61
C THR A 117 -16.52 8.57 -3.07
N ILE A 118 -17.80 8.24 -3.28
CA ILE A 118 -18.42 8.14 -4.62
C ILE A 118 -18.28 9.48 -5.35
N LYS A 119 -18.61 10.59 -4.69
CA LYS A 119 -18.51 11.94 -5.26
C LYS A 119 -17.08 12.29 -5.62
N LEU A 120 -16.13 11.99 -4.74
CA LEU A 120 -14.71 12.26 -4.98
C LEU A 120 -14.24 11.59 -6.27
N PHE A 121 -14.49 10.29 -6.43
CA PHE A 121 -14.06 9.58 -7.64
C PHE A 121 -14.83 10.03 -8.89
N LYS A 122 -16.11 10.39 -8.78
CA LYS A 122 -16.87 11.01 -9.90
C LYS A 122 -16.28 12.35 -10.35
N ILE A 123 -15.75 13.16 -9.43
CA ILE A 123 -15.11 14.44 -9.77
C ILE A 123 -13.86 14.18 -10.64
N TYR A 124 -13.06 13.19 -10.26
CA TYR A 124 -11.81 12.88 -10.97
C TYR A 124 -12.00 11.99 -12.19
N SER A 125 -13.09 11.24 -12.25
CA SER A 125 -13.48 10.36 -13.34
C SER A 125 -14.94 10.60 -13.71
N ARG A 126 -15.17 11.31 -14.83
CA ARG A 126 -16.55 11.57 -15.31
C ARG A 126 -17.34 10.30 -15.64
N PHE A 127 -16.65 9.16 -15.79
CA PHE A 127 -17.24 7.92 -16.28
C PHE A 127 -17.42 6.84 -15.19
N THR A 128 -16.73 6.96 -14.05
CA THR A 128 -16.84 5.96 -12.97
C THR A 128 -16.81 6.65 -11.61
N SER A 129 -17.56 6.09 -10.66
CA SER A 129 -17.54 6.51 -9.25
C SER A 129 -16.66 5.63 -8.37
N LEU A 130 -15.81 4.82 -9.00
CA LEU A 130 -14.94 3.88 -8.33
C LEU A 130 -13.48 4.33 -8.42
N PRO A 131 -12.65 3.94 -7.44
CA PRO A 131 -11.21 4.01 -7.61
C PRO A 131 -10.74 3.08 -8.76
N PRO A 132 -9.51 3.24 -9.25
CA PRO A 132 -8.82 2.32 -10.14
C PRO A 132 -8.58 1.00 -9.43
N LEU A 133 -9.26 -0.05 -9.87
CA LEU A 133 -9.18 -1.38 -9.25
C LEU A 133 -8.12 -2.28 -9.91
N THR A 134 -7.22 -1.70 -10.70
CA THR A 134 -6.18 -2.43 -11.44
C THR A 134 -4.93 -1.56 -11.58
N TYR A 135 -3.82 -2.14 -12.02
CA TYR A 135 -2.57 -1.44 -12.23
C TYR A 135 -2.11 -1.45 -13.70
N SER A 136 -1.15 -0.58 -14.02
CA SER A 136 -0.43 -0.59 -15.29
C SER A 136 1.00 -0.14 -15.09
N GLU A 137 1.95 -0.77 -15.80
CA GLU A 137 3.36 -0.34 -15.85
C GLU A 137 3.65 0.53 -17.08
N ASP A 138 2.85 0.42 -18.15
CA ASP A 138 3.14 1.07 -19.43
C ASP A 138 2.39 2.40 -19.61
N LYS A 139 1.17 2.50 -19.08
CA LYS A 139 0.33 3.68 -19.32
C LYS A 139 0.77 4.83 -18.43
N GLU A 140 0.94 6.01 -19.00
CA GLU A 140 1.15 7.24 -18.24
C GLU A 140 -0.19 7.90 -17.91
N PRO A 141 -0.44 8.27 -16.65
CA PRO A 141 -1.67 8.92 -16.27
C PRO A 141 -1.66 10.39 -16.71
N SER A 142 -2.75 10.86 -17.32
CA SER A 142 -2.96 12.28 -17.63
C SER A 142 -2.99 13.16 -16.37
N HIS A 143 -3.48 12.59 -15.28
CA HIS A 143 -3.58 13.20 -13.96
C HIS A 143 -3.61 12.09 -12.91
N SER A 144 -3.17 12.43 -11.69
CA SER A 144 -3.24 11.52 -10.55
C SER A 144 -3.86 12.25 -9.38
N TYR A 145 -4.84 11.64 -8.72
CA TYR A 145 -5.48 12.24 -7.56
C TYR A 145 -4.72 11.94 -6.25
N ALA A 146 -3.89 10.89 -6.24
CA ALA A 146 -2.98 10.56 -5.14
C ALA A 146 -1.70 9.94 -5.69
N LYS A 147 -0.61 10.09 -4.94
CA LYS A 147 0.69 9.48 -5.24
C LYS A 147 1.30 8.92 -3.96
N TYR A 148 1.64 7.63 -3.99
CA TYR A 148 2.37 6.96 -2.92
C TYR A 148 3.73 6.52 -3.41
N SER A 149 4.70 6.42 -2.51
CA SER A 149 6.03 5.90 -2.81
C SER A 149 6.53 5.05 -1.66
N PHE A 150 6.97 3.84 -1.99
CA PHE A 150 7.54 2.90 -1.04
C PHE A 150 8.97 2.57 -1.47
N TYR A 151 9.90 2.66 -0.53
CA TYR A 151 11.32 2.43 -0.75
C TYR A 151 11.78 1.33 0.18
N VAL A 152 12.48 0.34 -0.36
CA VAL A 152 13.23 -0.66 0.41
C VAL A 152 14.70 -0.36 0.26
N ILE A 153 15.39 -0.19 1.38
CA ILE A 153 16.74 0.36 1.44
C ILE A 153 17.63 -0.64 2.17
N LYS A 154 18.84 -0.85 1.64
CA LYS A 154 19.86 -1.60 2.37
C LYS A 154 20.41 -0.75 3.51
N SER A 155 20.32 -1.25 4.74
CA SER A 155 20.87 -0.60 5.94
C SER A 155 21.77 -1.58 6.68
N GLY A 156 23.08 -1.38 6.59
CA GLY A 156 24.04 -2.33 7.16
C GLY A 156 23.91 -3.73 6.56
N ARG A 157 23.49 -4.70 7.37
CA ARG A 157 23.37 -6.11 6.99
C ARG A 157 21.98 -6.52 6.50
N GLY A 158 20.96 -5.68 6.60
CA GLY A 158 19.59 -6.02 6.19
C GLY A 158 18.83 -4.85 5.59
N LEU A 159 17.50 -4.84 5.80
CA LEU A 159 16.56 -4.02 5.03
C LEU A 159 15.75 -3.09 5.94
N THR A 160 15.57 -1.85 5.49
CA THR A 160 14.62 -0.90 6.07
C THR A 160 13.69 -0.35 5.00
N SER A 161 12.59 0.27 5.40
CA SER A 161 11.63 0.83 4.47
C SER A 161 11.14 2.23 4.81
N ILE A 162 10.92 3.02 3.77
CA ILE A 162 10.32 4.35 3.85
C ILE A 162 9.05 4.34 3.02
N PHE A 163 7.97 4.89 3.57
CA PHE A 163 6.73 5.09 2.84
C PHE A 163 6.34 6.56 2.88
N HIS A 164 6.00 7.09 1.71
CA HIS A 164 5.53 8.43 1.50
C HIS A 164 4.15 8.37 0.86
N MET A 165 3.23 9.18 1.38
CA MET A 165 1.88 9.32 0.87
C MET A 165 1.55 10.80 0.65
N SER A 166 0.97 11.13 -0.50
CA SER A 166 0.28 12.40 -0.68
C SER A 166 -1.00 12.42 0.18
N ALA A 167 -1.45 13.60 0.60
CA ALA A 167 -2.78 13.72 1.20
C ALA A 167 -3.86 13.24 0.20
N GLY A 168 -4.72 12.32 0.62
CA GLY A 168 -5.75 11.75 -0.25
C GLY A 168 -6.85 11.00 0.51
N PRO A 169 -7.78 10.33 -0.19
CA PRO A 169 -8.80 9.49 0.42
C PRO A 169 -8.20 8.15 0.90
N ASP A 170 -7.25 8.24 1.83
CA ASP A 170 -6.37 7.13 2.23
C ASP A 170 -7.13 6.00 2.95
N LYS A 171 -8.31 6.30 3.52
CA LYS A 171 -9.28 5.30 4.01
C LYS A 171 -9.75 4.32 2.92
N ILE A 172 -9.65 4.68 1.64
CA ILE A 172 -9.99 3.77 0.55
C ILE A 172 -8.73 3.31 -0.17
N LEU A 173 -7.82 4.24 -0.44
CA LEU A 173 -6.66 3.98 -1.26
C LEU A 173 -5.61 3.13 -0.55
N LEU A 174 -5.36 3.28 0.76
CA LEU A 174 -4.37 2.44 1.45
C LEU A 174 -4.75 0.96 1.46
N PRO A 175 -5.97 0.56 1.85
CA PRO A 175 -6.38 -0.84 1.75
C PRO A 175 -6.36 -1.33 0.30
N LEU A 176 -6.81 -0.51 -0.66
CA LEU A 176 -6.74 -0.86 -2.08
C LEU A 176 -5.30 -1.09 -2.56
N THR A 177 -4.34 -0.33 -2.03
CA THR A 177 -2.90 -0.49 -2.32
C THR A 177 -2.39 -1.87 -1.93
N VAL A 178 -2.88 -2.41 -0.80
CA VAL A 178 -2.53 -3.78 -0.37
C VAL A 178 -2.95 -4.78 -1.43
N GLY A 179 -4.20 -4.70 -1.91
CA GLY A 179 -4.69 -5.59 -2.95
C GLY A 179 -3.94 -5.42 -4.28
N ILE A 180 -3.77 -4.19 -4.74
CA ILE A 180 -3.09 -3.90 -6.00
C ILE A 180 -1.62 -4.33 -5.98
N LEU A 181 -0.88 -4.07 -4.90
CA LEU A 181 0.51 -4.51 -4.80
C LEU A 181 0.62 -6.02 -4.66
N TYR A 182 -0.34 -6.69 -4.01
CA TYR A 182 -0.37 -8.15 -4.01
C TYR A 182 -0.52 -8.71 -5.42
N GLU A 183 -1.49 -8.21 -6.18
CA GLU A 183 -1.71 -8.58 -7.58
C GLU A 183 -0.44 -8.37 -8.40
N TYR A 184 0.15 -7.18 -8.29
CA TYR A 184 1.42 -6.84 -8.93
C TYR A 184 2.52 -7.84 -8.59
N VAL A 185 2.71 -8.15 -7.30
CA VAL A 185 3.77 -9.05 -6.83
C VAL A 185 3.55 -10.47 -7.38
N VAL A 186 2.32 -10.99 -7.30
CA VAL A 186 1.99 -12.32 -7.80
C VAL A 186 2.24 -12.43 -9.31
N ASP A 187 1.91 -11.39 -10.08
CA ASP A 187 2.13 -11.37 -11.52
C ASP A 187 3.62 -11.33 -11.90
N LYS A 188 4.51 -10.85 -11.01
CA LYS A 188 5.97 -10.80 -11.22
C LYS A 188 6.73 -12.01 -10.68
N VAL A 189 6.19 -12.70 -9.69
CA VAL A 189 6.81 -13.91 -9.12
C VAL A 189 6.79 -15.03 -10.16
N ARG A 190 7.97 -15.59 -10.48
CA ARG A 190 8.13 -16.44 -11.67
C ARG A 190 7.91 -17.93 -11.42
N ASN A 191 8.02 -18.38 -10.18
CA ASN A 191 7.87 -19.78 -9.83
C ASN A 191 6.82 -20.01 -8.73
N ARG A 192 6.27 -21.22 -8.70
CA ARG A 192 5.23 -21.64 -7.75
C ARG A 192 5.72 -21.62 -6.29
N GLU A 193 6.95 -22.05 -6.05
CA GLU A 193 7.54 -22.11 -4.71
C GLU A 193 7.66 -20.72 -4.05
N LYS A 194 8.02 -19.71 -4.83
CA LYS A 194 8.11 -18.30 -4.41
C LYS A 194 6.73 -17.72 -4.15
N LYS A 195 5.73 -18.09 -4.94
CA LYS A 195 4.33 -17.73 -4.65
C LYS A 195 3.87 -18.38 -3.34
N GLU A 196 4.17 -19.65 -3.11
CA GLU A 196 3.88 -20.34 -1.84
C GLU A 196 4.66 -19.73 -0.65
N LYS A 197 5.87 -19.22 -0.89
CA LYS A 197 6.63 -18.45 0.12
C LYS A 197 5.96 -17.11 0.43
N LEU A 198 5.50 -16.38 -0.57
CA LEU A 198 4.72 -15.14 -0.40
C LEU A 198 3.49 -15.40 0.45
N ASP A 199 2.67 -16.37 0.05
CA ASP A 199 1.43 -16.73 0.73
C ASP A 199 1.66 -17.08 2.21
N ARG A 200 2.64 -17.94 2.49
CA ARG A 200 3.02 -18.30 3.86
C ARG A 200 3.50 -17.09 4.66
N SER A 201 4.38 -16.26 4.09
CA SER A 201 4.89 -15.07 4.76
C SER A 201 3.78 -14.07 5.09
N MET A 202 2.78 -13.94 4.22
CA MET A 202 1.60 -13.11 4.48
C MET A 202 0.75 -13.67 5.60
N ILE A 203 0.47 -14.98 5.58
CA ILE A 203 -0.30 -15.65 6.64
C ILE A 203 0.41 -15.47 7.98
N ASP A 204 1.71 -15.79 8.05
CA ASP A 204 2.51 -15.69 9.27
C ASP A 204 2.53 -14.27 9.86
N LEU A 205 2.59 -13.25 8.98
CA LEU A 205 2.56 -11.84 9.36
C LEU A 205 1.19 -11.45 9.89
N MET A 206 0.15 -11.72 9.10
CA MET A 206 -1.21 -11.33 9.44
C MET A 206 -1.70 -12.04 10.69
N GLU A 207 -1.47 -13.34 10.83
CA GLU A 207 -1.87 -14.09 12.03
C GLU A 207 -1.05 -13.69 13.27
N GLY A 208 0.24 -13.39 13.10
CA GLY A 208 1.10 -12.93 14.18
C GLY A 208 0.75 -11.54 14.72
N TYR A 209 -0.04 -10.76 13.98
CA TYR A 209 -0.45 -9.42 14.36
C TYR A 209 -1.61 -9.48 15.36
N ASN A 210 -1.29 -9.44 16.66
CA ASN A 210 -2.25 -9.55 17.77
C ASN A 210 -2.69 -8.20 18.37
N SER A 211 -2.01 -7.10 18.06
CA SER A 211 -2.31 -5.77 18.59
C SER A 211 -2.45 -4.77 17.45
N VAL A 212 -3.70 -4.37 17.20
CA VAL A 212 -4.01 -3.24 16.31
C VAL A 212 -3.54 -1.97 17.02
N ASP A 213 -2.38 -1.45 16.65
CA ASP A 213 -1.96 -0.10 17.03
C ASP A 213 -1.74 0.73 15.77
N CYS A 214 -2.85 1.07 15.09
CA CYS A 214 -2.81 1.96 13.94
C CYS A 214 -2.60 3.41 14.40
N ARG A 215 -1.51 3.70 15.11
CA ARG A 215 -1.22 5.04 15.64
C ARG A 215 0.23 5.27 16.03
N SER A 216 1.13 4.29 15.91
CA SER A 216 2.53 4.53 16.25
C SER A 216 3.18 5.46 15.22
N ARG A 217 3.59 6.66 15.67
CA ARG A 217 4.43 7.58 14.86
C ARG A 217 5.70 6.89 14.37
N GLU A 218 6.17 5.88 15.10
CA GLU A 218 7.31 5.04 14.74
C GLU A 218 7.01 4.15 13.53
N GLY A 219 5.78 3.67 13.32
CA GLY A 219 5.36 2.91 12.13
C GLY A 219 5.47 3.69 10.81
N PHE A 220 5.53 5.02 10.88
CA PHE A 220 5.85 5.87 9.73
C PHE A 220 7.34 5.88 9.37
N SER A 221 8.23 5.41 10.24
CA SER A 221 9.70 5.43 10.05
C SER A 221 10.37 4.06 10.19
N MET A 222 9.83 3.14 10.99
CA MET A 222 10.41 1.83 11.33
C MET A 222 9.31 0.78 11.51
N LEU A 223 9.54 -0.44 11.03
CA LEU A 223 8.67 -1.59 11.31
C LEU A 223 8.89 -2.08 12.76
N PRO A 224 7.85 -2.51 13.48
CA PRO A 224 8.05 -2.99 14.85
C PRO A 224 8.90 -4.26 14.92
N ALA A 225 9.79 -4.29 15.91
CA ALA A 225 10.88 -5.27 16.02
C ALA A 225 10.40 -6.72 15.99
N GLU A 226 9.20 -7.01 16.47
CA GLU A 226 8.60 -8.35 16.47
C GLU A 226 8.37 -8.90 15.06
N ILE A 227 7.87 -8.04 14.15
CA ILE A 227 7.70 -8.38 12.74
C ILE A 227 9.06 -8.54 12.07
N VAL A 228 10.00 -7.67 12.43
CA VAL A 228 11.34 -7.66 11.86
C VAL A 228 12.09 -8.97 12.23
N LYS A 229 11.99 -9.41 13.49
CA LYS A 229 12.56 -10.68 13.98
C LYS A 229 11.90 -11.92 13.39
N LYS A 230 10.56 -11.99 13.41
CA LYS A 230 9.81 -13.19 13.02
C LYS A 230 9.96 -13.54 11.53
N HIS A 231 10.17 -12.54 10.68
CA HIS A 231 10.27 -12.71 9.23
C HIS A 231 11.70 -12.66 8.71
N ASN A 232 12.73 -12.71 9.58
CA ASN A 232 14.12 -12.49 9.19
C ASN A 232 14.31 -11.19 8.37
N LEU A 233 13.54 -10.15 8.72
CA LEU A 233 13.73 -8.82 8.16
C LEU A 233 14.76 -8.03 8.99
N GLU A 234 15.20 -8.55 10.14
CA GLU A 234 16.36 -8.06 10.88
C GLU A 234 17.61 -8.52 10.13
N ILE A 235 18.43 -7.57 9.67
CA ILE A 235 19.81 -7.31 10.17
C ILE A 235 20.17 -5.83 9.93
#